data_AF-A0A3B5MHU9-F1
#
_entry.id   AF-A0A3B5MHU9-F1
#
_cell.length_a   1.000
_cell.length_b   1.000
_cell.length_c   1.000
_cell.angle_alpha   90.00
_cell.angle_beta   90.00
_cell.angle_gamma   90.00
#
_symmetry.space_group_name_H-M   'P 1'
#
loop_
_entity.id
_entity.type
_entity.pdbx_description
1 polymer ?
#
loop_
_entity_poly.entity_id
_entity_poly.type
_entity_poly.pdbx_seq_one_letter_code
_entity_poly.pdbx_strand_id
1 'polypeptide(L)'
;FNMQALTSYLRKASEQNPSASYYNVEILKYQVLSDGIHSTPLNLAVYWKCTPSTTDLRLDYRYNPESMDPPGPLTNVQVLVPVDGGVTNMQSLPNSVWNSEQSKCLWKLSDISEKTENEGAGSLRAKFELSNGPSNPSTLAVQFMNEGSTLSGVDMDLQGTGYRLSLNKKRFATGRYMADC
;
A
#
# COMPACT_ATOMS: atom_id res chain seq x y z
N PHE A 1 9.07 30.39 10.28
CA PHE A 1 9.99 29.56 11.09
C PHE A 1 10.61 30.37 12.22
N ASN A 2 10.86 29.75 13.38
CA ASN A 2 11.75 30.33 14.38
C ASN A 2 13.20 30.05 13.96
N MET A 3 13.89 31.07 13.45
CA MET A 3 15.22 30.91 12.84
C MET A 3 16.31 30.54 13.85
N GLN A 4 16.19 30.98 15.10
CA GLN A 4 17.16 30.63 16.14
C GLN A 4 17.08 29.14 16.47
N ALA A 5 15.86 28.63 16.69
CA ALA A 5 15.64 27.20 16.95
C ALA A 5 16.09 26.32 15.77
N LEU A 6 15.76 26.72 14.54
CA LEU A 6 16.16 26.01 13.33
C LEU A 6 17.70 25.95 13.18
N THR A 7 18.39 27.06 13.44
CA THR A 7 19.86 27.13 13.35
C THR A 7 20.52 26.18 14.37
N SER A 8 20.04 26.21 15.62
CA SER A 8 20.54 25.33 16.68
C SER A 8 20.30 23.84 16.35
N TYR A 9 19.13 23.51 15.80
CA TYR A 9 18.81 22.15 15.35
C TYR A 9 19.75 21.67 14.24
N LEU A 10 19.93 22.49 13.19
CA LEU A 10 20.77 22.13 12.04
C LEU A 10 22.24 22.00 12.43
N ARG A 11 22.74 22.85 13.34
CA ARG A 11 24.11 22.72 13.87
C ARG A 11 24.30 21.36 14.53
N LYS A 12 23.41 20.99 15.45
CA LYS A 12 23.46 19.71 16.16
C LYS A 12 23.38 18.52 15.19
N ALA A 13 22.50 18.59 14.19
CA ALA A 13 22.37 17.55 13.18
C ALA A 13 23.66 17.40 12.34
N SER A 14 24.30 18.52 12.00
CA SER A 14 25.56 18.52 11.24
C SER A 14 26.74 17.98 12.02
N GLU A 15 26.79 18.23 13.33
CA GLU A 15 27.84 17.67 14.21
C GLU A 15 27.67 16.16 14.36
N GLN A 16 26.42 15.67 14.39
CA GLN A 16 26.12 14.24 14.51
C GLN A 16 26.38 13.45 13.22
N ASN A 17 26.15 14.06 12.06
CA ASN A 17 26.39 13.41 10.77
C ASN A 17 26.99 14.37 9.73
N PRO A 18 28.30 14.69 9.83
CA PRO A 18 28.92 15.71 8.99
C PRO A 18 28.98 15.38 7.49
N SER A 19 28.87 14.10 7.12
CA SER A 19 28.92 13.65 5.72
C SER A 19 27.54 13.65 5.03
N ALA A 20 26.46 14.02 5.74
CA ALA A 20 25.12 14.05 5.17
C ALA A 20 24.98 15.14 4.10
N SER A 21 24.42 14.78 2.95
CA SER A 21 24.16 15.73 1.86
C SER A 21 22.95 16.65 2.10
N TYR A 22 22.07 16.30 3.04
CA TYR A 22 20.91 17.09 3.45
C TYR A 22 20.45 16.68 4.86
N TYR A 23 19.71 17.58 5.54
CA TYR A 23 19.15 17.35 6.86
C TYR A 23 17.62 17.53 6.81
N ASN A 24 16.87 16.51 7.20
CA ASN A 24 15.40 16.56 7.21
C ASN A 24 14.90 17.24 8.49
N VAL A 25 13.93 18.14 8.36
CA VAL A 25 13.25 18.79 9.49
C VAL A 25 11.76 18.48 9.40
N GLU A 26 11.18 17.94 10.47
CA GLU A 26 9.74 17.69 10.54
C GLU A 26 8.99 19.00 10.78
N ILE A 27 8.05 19.33 9.88
CA ILE A 27 7.30 20.60 9.92
C ILE A 27 5.86 20.41 10.39
N LEU A 28 5.19 19.38 9.87
CA LEU A 28 3.77 19.15 10.10
C LEU A 28 3.50 17.64 10.16
N LYS A 29 2.73 17.25 11.17
CA LYS A 29 2.00 15.98 11.19
C LYS A 29 0.53 16.32 11.05
N TYR A 30 -0.15 15.65 10.12
CA TYR A 30 -1.56 15.88 9.86
C TYR A 30 -2.27 14.56 9.58
N GLN A 31 -3.58 14.59 9.71
CA GLN A 31 -4.47 13.49 9.35
C GLN A 31 -5.44 13.98 8.27
N VAL A 32 -5.66 13.14 7.26
CA VAL A 32 -6.60 13.42 6.18
C VAL A 32 -7.95 12.83 6.57
N LEU A 33 -9.02 13.62 6.39
CA LEU A 33 -10.38 13.11 6.55
C LEU A 33 -10.66 12.07 5.45
N SER A 34 -11.29 10.96 5.81
CA SER A 34 -11.62 9.89 4.89
C SER A 34 -13.14 9.75 4.78
N ASP A 35 -13.64 9.64 3.55
CA ASP A 35 -15.03 9.33 3.22
C ASP A 35 -15.18 7.85 2.84
N GLY A 36 -14.61 6.99 3.69
CA GLY A 36 -14.65 5.54 3.50
C GLY A 36 -14.06 5.09 2.16
N ILE A 37 -14.85 4.33 1.40
CA ILE A 37 -14.42 3.68 0.15
C ILE A 37 -14.11 4.68 -0.98
N HIS A 38 -14.62 5.91 -0.90
CA HIS A 38 -14.31 6.95 -1.89
C HIS A 38 -12.90 7.51 -1.71
N SER A 39 -12.35 7.44 -0.49
CA SER A 39 -10.98 7.90 -0.18
C SER A 39 -9.92 6.80 -0.23
N THR A 40 -10.26 5.58 -0.65
CA THR A 40 -9.32 4.46 -0.75
C THR A 40 -8.81 4.28 -2.18
N PRO A 41 -7.48 4.29 -2.42
CA PRO A 41 -6.90 4.15 -3.77
C PRO A 41 -7.13 2.81 -4.46
N LEU A 42 -7.41 1.75 -3.69
CA LEU A 42 -7.60 0.40 -4.22
C LEU A 42 -8.73 -0.31 -3.47
N ASN A 43 -9.93 -0.29 -4.03
CA ASN A 43 -11.09 -0.91 -3.41
C ASN A 43 -10.97 -2.43 -3.50
N LEU A 44 -11.34 -3.15 -2.44
CA LEU A 44 -11.18 -4.61 -2.33
C LEU A 44 -12.52 -5.26 -1.97
N ALA A 45 -12.77 -6.44 -2.54
CA ALA A 45 -13.86 -7.32 -2.15
C ALA A 45 -13.37 -8.77 -2.08
N VAL A 46 -13.53 -9.42 -0.93
CA VAL A 46 -12.96 -10.74 -0.64
C VAL A 46 -14.08 -11.76 -0.49
N TYR A 47 -13.87 -12.94 -1.05
CA TYR A 47 -14.80 -14.06 -0.96
C TYR A 47 -14.03 -15.33 -0.62
N TRP A 48 -14.52 -16.03 0.40
CA TRP A 48 -13.99 -17.32 0.82
C TRP A 48 -15.04 -18.40 0.69
N LYS A 49 -14.61 -19.57 0.21
CA LYS A 49 -15.40 -20.79 0.25
C LYS A 49 -14.55 -21.90 0.88
N CYS A 50 -14.81 -22.18 2.14
CA CYS A 50 -14.09 -23.19 2.90
C CYS A 50 -14.86 -24.51 2.92
N THR A 51 -14.20 -25.59 2.52
CA THR A 51 -14.70 -26.97 2.62
C THR A 51 -13.70 -27.81 3.40
N PRO A 52 -14.05 -29.02 3.85
CA PRO A 52 -13.13 -29.87 4.62
C PRO A 52 -11.83 -30.22 3.88
N SER A 53 -11.85 -30.30 2.54
CA SER A 53 -10.69 -30.70 1.73
C SER A 53 -10.08 -29.57 0.91
N THR A 54 -10.83 -28.49 0.65
CA THR A 54 -10.34 -27.36 -0.15
C THR A 54 -10.82 -26.01 0.34
N THR A 55 -10.03 -24.98 0.09
CA THR A 55 -10.42 -23.58 0.24
C THR A 55 -10.28 -22.86 -1.08
N ASP A 56 -11.36 -22.25 -1.54
CA ASP A 56 -11.36 -21.35 -2.70
C ASP A 56 -11.39 -19.90 -2.21
N LEU A 57 -10.46 -19.08 -2.71
CA LEU A 57 -10.34 -17.65 -2.44
C LEU A 57 -10.56 -16.88 -3.73
N ARG A 58 -11.32 -15.78 -3.64
CA ARG A 58 -11.37 -14.74 -4.67
C ARG A 58 -11.21 -13.36 -4.03
N LEU A 59 -10.25 -12.58 -4.51
CA LEU A 59 -10.13 -11.16 -4.22
C LEU A 59 -10.38 -10.37 -5.51
N ASP A 60 -11.41 -9.54 -5.52
CA ASP A 60 -11.60 -8.54 -6.55
C ASP A 60 -11.04 -7.21 -6.08
N TYR A 61 -10.36 -6.50 -6.98
CA TYR A 61 -9.83 -5.17 -6.72
C TYR A 61 -10.23 -4.18 -7.81
N ARG A 62 -10.34 -2.90 -7.44
CA ARG A 62 -10.61 -1.80 -8.37
C ARG A 62 -9.82 -0.56 -7.97
N TYR A 63 -8.99 -0.07 -8.89
CA TYR A 63 -8.29 1.21 -8.76
C TYR A 63 -9.28 2.37 -8.68
N ASN A 64 -9.00 3.33 -7.79
CA ASN A 64 -9.83 4.51 -7.57
C ASN A 64 -9.00 5.79 -7.81
N PRO A 65 -9.09 6.42 -9.00
CA PRO A 65 -8.37 7.66 -9.30
C PRO A 65 -8.82 8.84 -8.42
N GLU A 66 -10.09 8.89 -8.04
CA GLU A 66 -10.71 10.04 -7.36
C GLU A 66 -10.21 10.22 -5.92
N SER A 67 -9.56 9.20 -5.34
CA SER A 67 -8.95 9.31 -4.01
C SER A 67 -7.59 10.01 -4.01
N MET A 68 -7.10 10.48 -5.16
CA MET A 68 -5.75 10.98 -5.37
C MET A 68 -5.74 12.30 -6.13
N ASP A 69 -4.78 13.17 -5.82
CA ASP A 69 -4.55 14.41 -6.54
C ASP A 69 -3.05 14.69 -6.74
N PRO A 70 -2.55 14.66 -8.00
CA PRO A 70 -3.22 14.16 -9.20
C PRO A 70 -3.30 12.61 -9.20
N PRO A 71 -4.21 11.97 -9.98
CA PRO A 71 -4.23 10.51 -10.10
C PRO A 71 -2.90 9.94 -10.64
N GLY A 72 -2.46 8.80 -10.10
CA GLY A 72 -1.19 8.18 -10.48
C GLY A 72 -1.13 6.68 -10.18
N PRO A 73 -0.18 5.95 -10.79
CA PRO A 73 -0.12 4.49 -10.67
C PRO A 73 0.21 4.04 -9.25
N LEU A 74 -0.41 2.95 -8.82
CA LEU A 74 0.00 2.20 -7.63
C LEU A 74 1.07 1.19 -8.05
N THR A 75 2.25 1.29 -7.45
CA THR A 75 3.40 0.44 -7.75
C THR A 75 3.73 -0.49 -6.60
N ASN A 76 4.55 -1.50 -6.88
CA ASN A 76 4.94 -2.53 -5.90
C ASN A 76 3.72 -3.18 -5.22
N VAL A 77 2.66 -3.45 -6.00
CA VAL A 77 1.42 -3.99 -5.46
C VAL A 77 1.62 -5.45 -5.04
N GLN A 78 1.39 -5.73 -3.76
CA GLN A 78 1.50 -7.07 -3.18
C GLN A 78 0.24 -7.41 -2.40
N VAL A 79 -0.24 -8.64 -2.55
CA VAL A 79 -1.36 -9.18 -1.77
C VAL A 79 -0.88 -10.40 -1.02
N LEU A 80 -0.99 -10.38 0.30
CA LEU A 80 -0.57 -11.45 1.19
C LEU A 80 -1.79 -12.02 1.92
N VAL A 81 -2.01 -13.32 1.76
CA VAL A 81 -3.16 -14.01 2.33
C VAL A 81 -2.69 -15.19 3.19
N PRO A 82 -2.93 -15.16 4.51
CA PRO A 82 -2.70 -16.33 5.36
C PRO A 82 -3.78 -17.40 5.14
N VAL A 83 -3.39 -18.67 5.02
CA VAL A 83 -4.33 -19.79 4.86
C VAL A 83 -3.92 -20.92 5.78
N ASP A 84 -4.81 -21.30 6.71
CA ASP A 84 -4.62 -22.43 7.62
C ASP A 84 -5.19 -23.74 7.03
N GLY A 85 -5.28 -24.79 7.84
CA GLY A 85 -5.80 -26.10 7.41
C GLY A 85 -4.76 -27.04 6.78
N GLY A 86 -3.47 -26.72 6.91
CA GLY A 86 -2.38 -27.57 6.44
C GLY A 86 -2.38 -27.74 4.92
N VAL A 87 -2.21 -26.63 4.21
CA VAL A 87 -2.18 -26.58 2.74
C VAL A 87 -1.12 -27.52 2.17
N THR A 88 -1.53 -28.49 1.37
CA THR A 88 -0.65 -29.45 0.70
C THR A 88 -0.34 -29.07 -0.74
N ASN A 89 -1.26 -28.36 -1.39
CA ASN A 89 -1.14 -27.93 -2.78
C ASN A 89 -1.91 -26.63 -3.01
N MET A 90 -1.46 -25.82 -3.97
CA MET A 90 -2.08 -24.53 -4.29
C MET A 90 -2.09 -24.31 -5.81
N GLN A 91 -3.23 -23.88 -6.33
CA GLN A 91 -3.39 -23.37 -7.68
C GLN A 91 -3.88 -21.93 -7.61
N SER A 92 -3.32 -21.04 -8.43
CA SER A 92 -3.71 -19.63 -8.41
C SER A 92 -3.71 -19.01 -9.79
N LEU A 93 -4.62 -18.06 -10.02
CA LEU A 93 -4.67 -17.22 -11.20
C LEU A 93 -4.90 -15.75 -10.78
N PRO A 94 -3.99 -14.81 -11.09
CA PRO A 94 -2.65 -15.02 -11.66
C PRO A 94 -1.75 -15.84 -10.74
N ASN A 95 -0.56 -16.22 -11.24
CA ASN A 95 0.42 -17.00 -10.47
C ASN A 95 0.80 -16.29 -9.16
N SER A 96 0.90 -17.05 -8.08
CA SER A 96 1.30 -16.61 -6.76
C SER A 96 2.40 -17.50 -6.20
N VAL A 97 3.02 -17.05 -5.10
CA VAL A 97 4.04 -17.79 -4.36
C VAL A 97 3.45 -18.26 -3.05
N TRP A 98 3.48 -19.57 -2.81
CA TRP A 98 3.15 -20.15 -1.51
C TRP A 98 4.39 -20.22 -0.62
N ASN A 99 4.27 -19.72 0.61
CA ASN A 99 5.27 -19.89 1.66
C ASN A 99 4.69 -20.86 2.72
N SER A 100 5.24 -22.07 2.75
CA SER A 100 4.81 -23.13 3.69
C SER A 100 5.23 -22.86 5.14
N GLU A 101 6.38 -22.22 5.38
CA GLU A 101 6.86 -21.88 6.73
C GLU A 101 5.92 -20.91 7.45
N GLN A 102 5.34 -19.96 6.69
CA GLN A 102 4.43 -18.96 7.22
C GLN A 102 2.95 -19.26 6.95
N SER A 103 2.67 -20.29 6.16
CA SER A 103 1.32 -20.61 5.66
C SER A 103 0.63 -19.41 4.99
N LYS A 104 1.34 -18.79 4.03
CA LYS A 104 0.87 -17.58 3.32
C LYS A 104 1.02 -17.70 1.82
N CYS A 105 0.01 -17.20 1.11
CA CYS A 105 0.02 -16.97 -0.32
C CYS A 105 0.37 -15.51 -0.63
N LEU A 106 1.28 -15.27 -1.56
CA LEU A 106 1.72 -13.95 -1.99
C LEU A 106 1.53 -13.76 -3.50
N TRP A 107 0.73 -12.76 -3.88
CA TRP A 107 0.74 -12.21 -5.22
C TRP A 107 1.61 -10.96 -5.28
N LYS A 108 2.39 -10.84 -6.36
CA LYS A 108 3.07 -9.61 -6.76
C LYS A 108 2.48 -9.19 -8.09
N LEU A 109 1.76 -8.09 -8.11
CA LEU A 109 1.09 -7.59 -9.31
C LEU A 109 1.96 -6.54 -9.99
N SER A 110 1.71 -6.33 -11.29
CA SER A 110 2.23 -5.16 -11.99
C SER A 110 1.60 -3.88 -11.42
N ASP A 111 2.16 -2.74 -11.81
CA ASP A 111 1.59 -1.44 -11.46
C ASP A 111 0.11 -1.37 -11.89
N ILE A 112 -0.73 -0.74 -11.08
CA ILE A 112 -2.17 -0.59 -11.30
C ILE A 112 -2.49 0.89 -11.53
N SER A 113 -3.22 1.20 -12.61
CA SER A 113 -3.69 2.56 -12.92
C SER A 113 -4.87 2.53 -13.89
N GLU A 114 -5.49 3.67 -14.17
CA GLU A 114 -6.56 3.78 -15.20
C GLU A 114 -6.11 3.28 -16.59
N LYS A 115 -4.80 3.33 -16.88
CA LYS A 115 -4.23 2.89 -18.16
C LYS A 115 -4.00 1.39 -18.24
N THR A 116 -4.18 0.66 -17.14
CA THR A 116 -4.06 -0.79 -17.11
C THR A 116 -5.34 -1.45 -17.64
N GLU A 117 -5.25 -2.75 -17.97
CA GLU A 117 -6.39 -3.51 -18.46
C GLU A 117 -7.59 -3.38 -17.49
N ASN A 118 -8.80 -3.29 -18.06
CA ASN A 118 -10.05 -3.08 -17.31
C ASN A 118 -10.00 -1.87 -16.35
N GLU A 119 -9.26 -0.81 -16.71
CA GLU A 119 -9.17 0.44 -15.95
C GLU A 119 -8.64 0.23 -14.51
N GLY A 120 -7.74 -0.75 -14.34
CA GLY A 120 -7.18 -1.10 -13.03
C GLY A 120 -8.10 -1.93 -12.14
N ALA A 121 -9.15 -2.54 -12.72
CA ALA A 121 -9.94 -3.57 -12.07
C ALA A 121 -9.44 -4.99 -12.40
N GLY A 122 -9.50 -5.90 -11.43
CA GLY A 122 -9.06 -7.27 -11.64
C GLY A 122 -9.50 -8.22 -10.54
N SER A 123 -9.13 -9.49 -10.70
CA SER A 123 -9.49 -10.57 -9.78
C SER A 123 -8.30 -11.50 -9.56
N LEU A 124 -8.02 -11.83 -8.30
CA LEU A 124 -7.08 -12.86 -7.89
C LEU A 124 -7.86 -14.06 -7.37
N ARG A 125 -7.51 -15.26 -7.83
CA ARG A 125 -8.17 -16.50 -7.43
C ARG A 125 -7.13 -17.51 -6.99
N ALA A 126 -7.42 -18.23 -5.92
CA ALA A 126 -6.63 -19.38 -5.52
C ALA A 126 -7.53 -20.51 -5.02
N LYS A 127 -7.07 -21.74 -5.24
CA LYS A 127 -7.61 -22.95 -4.65
C LYS A 127 -6.50 -23.65 -3.89
N PHE A 128 -6.77 -23.93 -2.62
CA PHE A 128 -5.86 -24.60 -1.70
C PHE A 128 -6.41 -25.98 -1.39
N GLU A 129 -5.60 -27.03 -1.53
CA GLU A 129 -5.90 -28.38 -1.05
C GLU A 129 -5.39 -28.51 0.38
N LEU A 130 -6.23 -29.05 1.27
CA LEU A 130 -5.99 -29.07 2.72
C LEU A 130 -5.80 -30.50 3.22
N SER A 131 -4.88 -30.68 4.17
CA SER A 131 -4.74 -31.93 4.93
C SER A 131 -5.59 -31.96 6.19
N ASN A 132 -5.83 -30.79 6.80
CA ASN A 132 -6.53 -30.63 8.08
C ASN A 132 -7.56 -29.50 8.00
N GLY A 133 -8.43 -29.53 6.99
CA GLY A 133 -9.47 -28.52 6.80
C GLY A 133 -10.69 -28.68 7.72
N PRO A 134 -11.68 -27.77 7.65
CA PRO A 134 -11.71 -26.59 6.78
C PRO A 134 -10.76 -25.48 7.26
N SER A 135 -10.34 -24.60 6.35
CA SER A 135 -9.63 -23.38 6.73
C SER A 135 -10.60 -22.33 7.32
N ASN A 136 -10.08 -21.40 8.10
CA ASN A 136 -10.81 -20.23 8.57
C ASN A 136 -10.54 -19.03 7.64
N PRO A 137 -11.56 -18.29 7.17
CA PRO A 137 -11.34 -17.04 6.47
C PRO A 137 -10.48 -16.10 7.32
N SER A 138 -9.48 -15.50 6.68
CA SER A 138 -8.49 -14.67 7.35
C SER A 138 -8.42 -13.28 6.71
N THR A 139 -7.96 -12.31 7.49
CA THR A 139 -7.67 -10.97 7.01
C THR A 139 -6.49 -11.03 6.03
N LEU A 140 -6.71 -10.56 4.81
CA LEU A 140 -5.61 -10.35 3.86
C LEU A 140 -4.98 -8.97 4.03
N ALA A 141 -3.71 -8.85 3.67
CA ALA A 141 -2.97 -7.60 3.67
C ALA A 141 -2.57 -7.21 2.25
N VAL A 142 -2.68 -5.92 1.93
CA VAL A 142 -2.24 -5.35 0.65
C VAL A 142 -1.16 -4.30 0.90
N GLN A 143 -0.15 -4.30 0.04
CA GLN A 143 0.89 -3.27 0.04
C GLN A 143 0.99 -2.64 -1.33
N PHE A 144 1.14 -1.32 -1.37
CA PHE A 144 1.46 -0.57 -2.58
C PHE A 144 2.02 0.80 -2.21
N MET A 145 2.61 1.48 -3.19
CA MET A 145 3.06 2.86 -3.05
C MET A 145 2.76 3.67 -4.30
N ASN A 146 2.80 4.98 -4.17
CA ASN A 146 2.74 5.91 -5.27
C ASN A 146 3.80 7.00 -5.06
N GLU A 147 4.42 7.43 -6.14
CA GLU A 147 5.23 8.64 -6.17
C GLU A 147 4.61 9.65 -7.14
N GLY A 148 4.59 10.92 -6.76
CA GLY A 148 4.06 12.02 -7.56
C GLY A 148 2.65 12.50 -7.17
N SER A 149 1.95 11.79 -6.28
CA SER A 149 0.59 12.16 -5.84
C SER A 149 0.46 12.31 -4.32
N THR A 150 -0.66 12.89 -3.90
CA THR A 150 -1.14 12.91 -2.51
C THR A 150 -2.58 12.45 -2.44
N LEU A 151 -2.98 11.89 -1.28
CA LEU A 151 -4.40 11.61 -0.99
C LEU A 151 -5.14 12.85 -0.49
N SER A 152 -4.41 13.88 -0.06
CA SER A 152 -4.97 15.08 0.58
C SER A 152 -5.16 16.26 -0.37
N GLY A 153 -4.54 16.23 -1.56
CA GLY A 153 -4.45 17.40 -2.45
C GLY A 153 -3.60 18.55 -1.88
N VAL A 154 -2.95 18.37 -0.72
CA VAL A 154 -2.21 19.45 -0.07
C VAL A 154 -0.95 19.78 -0.88
N ASP A 155 -0.72 21.07 -1.04
CA ASP A 155 0.52 21.60 -1.60
C ASP A 155 1.21 22.57 -0.63
N MET A 156 2.47 22.88 -0.95
CA MET A 156 3.29 23.81 -0.19
C MET A 156 3.92 24.84 -1.11
N ASP A 157 3.73 26.11 -0.75
CA ASP A 157 4.39 27.24 -1.38
C ASP A 157 5.26 28.01 -0.38
N LEU A 158 6.32 28.64 -0.90
CA LEU A 158 7.16 29.54 -0.13
C LEU A 158 6.63 30.96 -0.23
N GLN A 159 6.60 31.65 0.91
CA GLN A 159 6.34 33.09 0.97
C GLN A 159 7.65 33.86 1.14
N GLY A 160 7.86 34.88 0.31
CA GLY A 160 9.07 35.71 0.28
C GLY A 160 10.13 35.23 -0.72
N THR A 161 11.24 35.95 -0.81
CA THR A 161 12.26 35.77 -1.87
C THR A 161 13.58 35.18 -1.39
N GLY A 162 13.76 35.00 -0.07
CA GLY A 162 15.03 34.54 0.52
C GLY A 162 15.31 33.05 0.36
N TYR A 163 14.30 32.26 -0.05
CA TYR A 163 14.41 30.81 -0.23
C TYR A 163 13.73 30.39 -1.52
N ARG A 164 14.16 29.26 -2.07
CA ARG A 164 13.51 28.60 -3.20
C ARG A 164 13.32 27.12 -2.90
N LEU A 165 12.23 26.55 -3.42
CA LEU A 165 11.99 25.12 -3.34
C LEU A 165 12.76 24.46 -4.49
N SER A 166 13.70 23.58 -4.17
CA SER A 166 14.46 22.84 -5.19
C SER A 166 13.68 21.65 -5.75
N LEU A 167 12.87 21.01 -4.91
CA LEU A 167 12.05 19.84 -5.23
C LEU A 167 10.86 19.77 -4.27
N ASN A 168 9.68 19.51 -4.82
CA ASN A 168 8.49 19.13 -4.04
C ASN A 168 8.20 17.64 -4.28
N LYS A 169 8.60 16.77 -3.34
CA LYS A 169 8.39 15.32 -3.47
C LYS A 169 7.09 14.93 -2.76
N LYS A 170 6.09 14.52 -3.55
CA LYS A 170 4.81 13.97 -3.08
C LYS A 170 4.81 12.45 -3.23
N ARG A 171 4.33 11.72 -2.22
CA ARG A 171 4.19 10.25 -2.24
C ARG A 171 3.25 9.80 -1.15
N PHE A 172 2.65 8.62 -1.34
CA PHE A 172 1.99 7.87 -0.28
C PHE A 172 2.31 6.38 -0.40
N ALA A 173 2.11 5.65 0.69
CA ALA A 173 2.24 4.21 0.71
C ALA A 173 1.21 3.61 1.67
N THR A 174 0.87 2.35 1.45
CA THR A 174 0.01 1.61 2.37
C THR A 174 0.64 1.53 3.75
N GLY A 175 -0.14 1.87 4.77
CA GLY A 175 0.09 1.44 6.15
C GLY A 175 -0.54 0.07 6.38
N ARG A 176 -1.50 0.00 7.30
CA ARG A 176 -2.34 -1.20 7.49
C ARG A 176 -3.49 -1.18 6.48
N TYR A 177 -3.31 -1.83 5.33
CA TYR A 177 -4.33 -1.99 4.31
C TYR A 177 -4.81 -3.43 4.29
N MET A 178 -6.04 -3.67 4.74
CA MET A 178 -6.54 -5.01 5.02
C MET A 178 -7.97 -5.18 4.51
N ALA A 179 -8.34 -6.40 4.17
CA ALA A 179 -9.70 -6.75 3.83
C ALA A 179 -10.09 -8.09 4.48
N ASP A 180 -11.30 -8.11 5.04
CA ASP A 180 -11.93 -9.26 5.68
C ASP A 180 -13.02 -9.85 4.79
N CYS A 181 -13.47 -11.07 5.12
CA CYS A 181 -14.59 -11.77 4.50
C CYS A 181 -15.91 -11.52 5.25
#